data_AF-A0A447PFH1-F1
#
_entry.id   AF-A0A447PFH1-F1
#
_cell.length_a   1.000
_cell.length_b   1.000
_cell.length_c   1.000
_cell.angle_alpha   90.00
_cell.angle_beta   90.00
_cell.angle_gamma   90.00
#
_symmetry.space_group_name_H-M   'P 1'
#
loop_
_entity.id
_entity.type
_entity.pdbx_description
1 polymer ?
#
loop_
_entity_poly.entity_id
_entity_poly.type
_entity_poly.pdbx_seq_one_letter_code
_entity_poly.pdbx_strand_id
1 'polypeptide(L)' 'MPIIAPIPRTERRLMQKTIHKTRDKNHARRLTAMLSLHRGSRVTDVARTLCCARSSVGRWINWFTLYGTEGLIS' A
#
# COMPACT_ATOMS: atom_id res chain seq x y z
N MET A 1 4.62 11.37 -12.32
CA MET A 1 5.53 11.36 -11.15
C MET A 1 5.17 10.19 -10.26
N PRO A 2 6.15 9.42 -9.75
CA PRO A 2 5.88 8.37 -8.76
C PRO A 2 5.37 9.02 -7.46
N ILE A 3 4.23 8.54 -6.95
CA ILE A 3 3.60 9.07 -5.73
C ILE A 3 4.32 8.58 -4.47
N ILE A 4 4.92 7.39 -4.54
CA ILE A 4 5.67 6.77 -3.44
C ILE A 4 7.09 6.44 -3.89
N ALA A 5 8.00 6.35 -2.91
CA ALA A 5 9.37 5.95 -3.16
C ALA A 5 9.46 4.57 -3.85
N PRO A 6 10.50 4.32 -4.68
CA PRO A 6 10.72 3.02 -5.28
C PRO A 6 10.86 1.94 -4.19
N ILE A 7 10.01 0.92 -4.26
CA ILE A 7 10.07 -0.22 -3.33
C ILE A 7 11.02 -1.26 -3.92
N PRO A 8 12.08 -1.72 -3.23
CA PRO A 8 12.95 -2.80 -3.67
C PRO A 8 12.19 -4.08 -4.05
N ARG A 9 12.71 -4.85 -5.03
CA ARG A 9 12.04 -6.07 -5.52
C ARG A 9 11.78 -7.11 -4.43
N THR A 10 12.71 -7.25 -3.49
CA THR A 10 12.62 -8.18 -2.34
C THR A 10 11.45 -7.81 -1.44
N GLU A 11 11.33 -6.54 -1.09
CA GLU A 11 10.27 -6.01 -0.25
C GLU A 11 8.90 -6.16 -0.93
N ARG A 12 8.80 -5.87 -2.24
CA ARG A 12 7.55 -6.11 -2.99
C ARG A 12 7.10 -7.56 -2.96
N ARG A 13 8.04 -8.52 -3.09
CA ARG A 13 7.75 -9.95 -3.00
C ARG A 13 7.27 -10.32 -1.59
N LEU A 14 7.88 -9.74 -0.55
CA LEU A 14 7.46 -9.96 0.82
C LEU A 14 6.04 -9.44 1.05
N MET A 15 5.73 -8.21 0.63
CA MET A 15 4.39 -7.64 0.72
C MET A 15 3.34 -8.52 0.02
N GLN A 16 3.65 -9.00 -1.21
CA GLN A 16 2.77 -9.92 -1.93
C GLN A 16 2.54 -11.22 -1.14
N LYS A 17 3.59 -11.80 -0.56
CA LYS A 17 3.47 -13.01 0.27
C LYS A 17 2.64 -12.73 1.53
N THR A 18 2.81 -11.57 2.16
CA THR A 18 2.08 -11.16 3.35
C THR A 18 0.60 -10.96 3.05
N ILE A 19 0.22 -10.36 1.92
CA ILE A 19 -1.19 -10.19 1.50
C ILE A 19 -1.92 -11.53 1.47
N HIS A 20 -1.30 -12.58 0.95
CA HIS A 20 -1.92 -13.91 0.83
C HIS A 20 -1.92 -14.69 2.16
N LYS A 21 -1.12 -14.28 3.14
CA LYS A 21 -0.95 -15.00 4.41
C LYS A 21 -1.64 -14.33 5.60
N THR A 22 -1.76 -13.00 5.58
CA THR A 22 -2.28 -12.25 6.72
C THR A 22 -3.77 -12.51 6.91
N ARG A 23 -4.18 -12.67 8.17
CA ARG A 23 -5.60 -12.71 8.55
C ARG A 23 -6.19 -11.29 8.69
N ASP A 24 -5.35 -10.28 8.87
CA ASP A 24 -5.80 -8.89 8.91
C ASP A 24 -6.06 -8.37 7.50
N LYS A 25 -7.35 -8.25 7.18
CA LYS A 25 -7.86 -7.71 5.92
C LYS A 25 -7.45 -6.24 5.71
N ASN A 26 -7.30 -5.46 6.78
CA ASN A 26 -6.90 -4.05 6.69
C ASN A 26 -5.42 -3.92 6.34
N HIS A 27 -4.55 -4.74 6.93
CA HIS A 27 -3.15 -4.82 6.55
C HIS A 27 -3.00 -5.30 5.09
N ALA A 28 -3.70 -6.35 4.67
CA ALA A 28 -3.69 -6.80 3.26
C ALA A 28 -4.10 -5.69 2.28
N ARG A 29 -5.16 -4.95 2.61
CA ARG A 29 -5.68 -3.83 1.81
C ARG A 29 -4.68 -2.68 1.69
N ARG A 30 -4.00 -2.33 2.78
CA ARG A 30 -2.93 -1.31 2.80
C ARG A 30 -1.73 -1.70 1.95
N LEU A 31 -1.26 -2.95 2.06
CA LEU A 31 -0.18 -3.47 1.22
C LEU A 31 -0.56 -3.47 -0.27
N THR A 32 -1.81 -3.83 -0.57
CA THR A 32 -2.35 -3.82 -1.94
C THR A 32 -2.39 -2.40 -2.52
N ALA A 33 -2.74 -1.41 -1.69
CA ALA A 33 -2.70 0.00 -2.09
C ALA A 33 -1.28 0.43 -2.47
N MET A 34 -0.28 0.15 -1.62
CA MET A 34 1.12 0.52 -1.90
C MET A 34 1.66 -0.17 -3.15
N LEU A 35 1.36 -1.45 -3.35
CA LEU A 35 1.79 -2.17 -4.56
C LEU A 35 1.13 -1.63 -5.84
N SER A 36 -0.12 -1.17 -5.76
CA SER A 36 -0.81 -0.54 -6.90
C SER A 36 -0.20 0.82 -7.23
N LEU A 37 0.07 1.64 -6.22
CA LEU A 37 0.73 2.94 -6.38
C LEU A 37 2.15 2.78 -6.96
N HIS A 38 2.91 1.79 -6.49
CA HIS A 38 4.22 1.48 -7.04
C HIS A 38 4.18 1.12 -8.53
N ARG A 39 3.10 0.45 -8.99
CA ARG A 39 2.87 0.12 -10.40
C ARG A 39 2.41 1.31 -11.25
N GLY A 40 2.22 2.49 -10.65
CA GLY A 40 1.82 3.71 -11.34
C GLY A 40 0.32 4.01 -11.30
N SER A 41 -0.48 3.28 -10.53
CA SER A 41 -1.89 3.62 -10.32
C SER A 41 -2.05 4.97 -9.62
N ARG A 42 -3.10 5.72 -9.96
CA ARG A 42 -3.41 6.99 -9.30
C ARG A 42 -4.08 6.74 -7.95
N VAL A 43 -3.95 7.67 -7.01
CA VAL A 43 -4.63 7.62 -5.70
C VAL A 43 -6.15 7.45 -5.86
N THR A 44 -6.75 8.11 -6.85
CA THR A 44 -8.18 8.01 -7.16
C THR A 44 -8.59 6.60 -7.57
N ASP A 45 -7.77 5.93 -8.37
CA ASP A 45 -8.06 4.61 -8.91
C ASP A 45 -7.92 3.57 -7.80
N VAL A 46 -6.85 3.66 -7.00
CA VAL A 46 -6.65 2.80 -5.82
C VAL A 46 -7.78 2.95 -4.82
N ALA A 47 -8.22 4.18 -4.55
CA ALA A 47 -9.34 4.44 -3.64
C ALA A 47 -10.64 3.81 -4.14
N ARG A 48 -10.92 3.89 -5.46
CA ARG A 48 -12.08 3.25 -6.09
C ARG A 48 -11.99 1.73 -6.04
N THR A 49 -10.85 1.15 -6.43
CA THR A 49 -10.64 -0.31 -6.44
C THR A 49 -10.74 -0.93 -5.05
N LEU A 50 -10.27 -0.23 -4.01
CA LEU A 50 -10.29 -0.72 -2.62
C LEU A 50 -11.52 -0.24 -1.83
N CYS A 51 -12.49 0.39 -2.50
CA CYS A 51 -13.71 0.95 -1.90
C CYS A 51 -13.44 1.78 -0.63
N CYS A 52 -12.48 2.71 -0.70
CA CYS A 52 -12.11 3.57 0.42
C CYS A 52 -12.01 5.05 0.01
N ALA A 53 -11.99 5.95 1.00
CA ALA A 53 -11.80 7.37 0.76
C ALA A 53 -10.38 7.67 0.26
N ARG A 54 -10.24 8.70 -0.60
CA ARG A 54 -8.92 9.18 -1.07
C ARG A 54 -8.01 9.60 0.10
N SER A 55 -8.58 10.16 1.15
CA SER A 55 -7.86 10.54 2.37
C SER A 55 -7.28 9.34 3.12
N SER A 56 -7.93 8.17 3.07
CA SER A 56 -7.39 6.93 3.64
C SER A 56 -6.12 6.50 2.92
N VAL A 57 -6.13 6.53 1.58
CA VAL A 57 -4.94 6.22 0.78
C VAL A 57 -3.81 7.22 1.07
N GLY A 58 -4.13 8.52 1.16
CA GLY A 58 -3.18 9.55 1.56
C GLY A 58 -2.54 9.29 2.93
N ARG A 59 -3.33 8.86 3.93
CA ARG A 59 -2.82 8.49 5.25
C ARG A 59 -1.89 7.27 5.19
N TRP A 60 -2.23 6.26 4.39
CA TRP A 60 -1.37 5.08 4.22
C TRP A 60 -0.06 5.42 3.51
N ILE A 61 -0.09 6.31 2.51
CA ILE A 61 1.12 6.84 1.87
C ILE A 61 2.00 7.54 2.90
N ASN A 62 1.41 8.38 3.76
CA ASN A 62 2.16 9.07 4.81
C ASN A 62 2.83 8.08 5.78
N TRP A 63 2.08 7.09 6.26
CA TRP A 63 2.63 6.04 7.13
C TRP A 63 3.74 5.24 6.46
N PHE A 64 3.55 4.86 5.20
CA PHE A 64 4.57 4.14 4.43
C PHE A 64 5.83 4.97 4.20
N THR A 65 5.67 6.28 3.98
CA THR A 65 6.80 7.19 3.76
C THR A 65 7.61 7.41 5.05
N LEU A 66 6.94 7.46 6.20
CA LEU A 66 7.59 7.68 7.49
C LEU A 66 8.20 6.41 8.10
N TYR A 67 7.53 5.25 7.92
CA TYR A 67 7.84 4.03 8.66
C TYR A 67 7.99 2.78 7.79
N GLY A 68 7.96 2.91 6.46
CA GLY A 68 8.01 1.77 5.54
C GLY A 68 6.83 0.81 5.73
N THR A 69 7.06 -0.49 5.50
CA THR A 69 6.02 -1.52 5.64
C THR A 69 5.50 -1.66 7.08
N GLU A 70 6.32 -1.38 8.08
CA GLU A 70 5.93 -1.48 9.49
C GLU A 70 4.80 -0.50 9.84
N GLY A 71 4.78 0.67 9.19
CA GLY A 71 3.69 1.65 9.32
C GLY A 71 2.32 1.17 8.81
N LEU A 72 2.26 0.02 8.13
CA LEU A 72 1.04 -0.53 7.54
C LEU A 72 0.41 -1.66 8.34
N ILE A 73 1.01 -2.04 9.48
CA ILE A 73 0.54 -3.14 10.34
C ILE A 73 -0.58 -2.68 11.29
N SER A 74 -0.60 -1.38 11.65
CA SER A 74 -1.43 -0.78 12.72
C SER A 74 -2.92 -1.06 12.70
#